data_AF-A0A538GTV7-F1
#
_entry.id   AF-A0A538GTV7-F1
#
_cell.length_a   1.000
_cell.length_b   1.000
_cell.length_c   1.000
_cell.angle_alpha   90.00
_cell.angle_beta   90.00
_cell.angle_gamma   90.00
#
_symmetry.space_group_name_H-M   'P 1'
#
loop_
_entity.id
_entity.type
_entity.pdbx_description
1 polymer ?
#
loop_
_entity_poly.entity_id
_entity_poly.type
_entity_poly.pdbx_seq_one_letter_code
_entity_poly.pdbx_strand_id
1 'polypeptide(L)' 'MQRPLLLEGEAGVGKTEVGKTLARLLGGELIRLQCYEGIDSAQALYEWDYAKQLLYTRALLAGEVRA' A
#
# COMPACT_ATOMS: atom_id res chain seq x y z
N MET A 1 -2.71 24.67 0.44
CA MET A 1 -3.64 23.53 0.32
C MET A 1 -2.86 22.22 0.22
N GLN A 2 -2.29 21.72 1.32
CA GLN A 2 -1.49 20.47 1.35
C GLN A 2 -1.85 19.59 2.56
N ARG A 3 -3.06 19.77 3.10
CA ARG A 3 -3.49 18.99 4.26
C ARG A 3 -4.08 17.66 3.78
N PRO A 4 -3.73 16.53 4.42
CA PRO A 4 -4.38 15.26 4.13
C PRO A 4 -5.89 15.36 4.38
N LEU A 5 -6.66 14.63 3.59
CA LEU A 5 -8.11 14.53 3.74
C LEU A 5 -8.47 13.15 4.28
N LEU A 6 -9.34 13.12 5.28
CA LEU A 6 -9.96 11.92 5.79
C LEU A 6 -11.35 11.77 5.19
N LEU A 7 -11.67 10.61 4.64
CA LEU A 7 -12.97 10.29 4.08
C LEU A 7 -13.69 9.25 4.95
N GLU A 8 -14.74 9.69 5.65
CA GLU A 8 -15.59 8.84 6.49
C GLU A 8 -16.96 8.61 5.86
N GLY A 9 -17.62 7.53 6.26
CA GLY A 9 -18.96 7.16 5.78
C GLY A 9 -19.28 5.70 6.08
N GLU A 10 -20.51 5.27 5.79
CA GLU A 10 -20.95 3.89 6.04
C GLU A 10 -20.23 2.86 5.15
N ALA A 11 -20.26 1.59 5.55
CA ALA A 11 -19.75 0.51 4.69
C ALA A 11 -20.54 0.47 3.37
N GLY A 12 -19.83 0.27 2.25
CA GLY A 12 -20.47 0.16 0.93
C GLY A 12 -20.76 1.48 0.18
N VAL A 13 -20.58 2.66 0.79
CA VAL A 13 -20.86 3.96 0.13
C VAL A 13 -19.82 4.40 -0.92
N GLY A 14 -18.94 3.50 -1.37
CA GLY A 14 -17.98 3.80 -2.43
C GLY A 14 -16.69 4.52 -2.02
N LYS A 15 -16.36 4.63 -0.72
CA LYS A 15 -15.12 5.27 -0.23
C LYS A 15 -13.85 4.78 -0.95
N THR A 16 -13.75 3.47 -1.20
CA THR A 16 -12.63 2.87 -1.94
C THR A 16 -12.58 3.33 -3.40
N GLU A 17 -13.72 3.53 -4.03
CA GLU A 17 -13.79 3.96 -5.43
C GLU A 17 -13.44 5.44 -5.60
N VAL A 18 -13.68 6.27 -4.58
CA VAL A 18 -13.22 7.67 -4.55
C VAL A 18 -11.71 7.74 -4.69
N GLY A 19 -10.96 6.97 -3.87
CA GLY A 19 -9.49 6.94 -3.96
C GLY A 19 -8.97 6.49 -5.32
N LYS A 20 -9.55 5.41 -5.89
CA LYS A 20 -9.19 4.93 -7.23
C LYS A 20 -9.48 5.97 -8.31
N THR A 21 -10.62 6.64 -8.22
CA THR A 21 -11.03 7.64 -9.21
C THR A 21 -10.12 8.87 -9.15
N LEU A 22 -9.79 9.35 -7.95
CA LEU A 22 -8.87 10.46 -7.76
C LEU A 22 -7.47 10.13 -8.29
N ALA A 23 -6.94 8.94 -8.01
CA ALA A 23 -5.64 8.51 -8.54
C ALA A 23 -5.62 8.51 -10.08
N ARG A 24 -6.68 7.98 -10.72
CA ARG A 24 -6.80 7.99 -12.19
C ARG A 24 -6.90 9.42 -12.76
N LEU A 25 -7.72 10.28 -12.15
CA LEU A 25 -7.93 11.66 -12.62
C LEU A 25 -6.68 12.53 -12.45
N LEU A 26 -5.95 12.33 -11.36
CA LEU A 26 -4.75 13.12 -11.05
C LEU A 26 -3.46 12.50 -11.61
N GLY A 27 -3.53 11.31 -12.23
CA GLY A 27 -2.37 10.55 -12.68
C GLY A 27 -1.43 10.13 -11.54
N GLY A 28 -1.94 10.03 -10.31
CA GLY A 28 -1.16 9.69 -9.12
C GLY A 28 -1.08 8.19 -8.88
N GLU A 29 -0.03 7.76 -8.18
CA GLU A 29 0.07 6.38 -7.69
C GLU A 29 -0.99 6.11 -6.61
N LEU A 30 -1.72 4.99 -6.75
CA LEU A 30 -2.68 4.54 -5.75
C LEU A 30 -2.02 3.56 -4.78
N ILE A 31 -1.65 4.03 -3.61
CA ILE A 31 -1.14 3.18 -2.52
C ILE A 31 -2.32 2.65 -1.70
N ARG A 32 -2.44 1.32 -1.61
CA ARG A 32 -3.46 0.65 -0.79
C ARG A 32 -2.83 0.04 0.45
N LEU A 33 -2.99 0.70 1.59
CA LEU A 33 -2.60 0.20 2.90
C LEU A 33 -3.85 -0.25 3.68
N GLN A 34 -3.80 -1.45 4.26
CA GLN A 34 -4.87 -1.96 5.10
C GLN A 34 -4.51 -1.71 6.57
N CYS A 35 -5.23 -0.78 7.20
CA CYS A 35 -5.06 -0.46 8.62
C CYS A 35 -5.99 -1.35 9.44
N TYR A 36 -5.43 -2.38 10.08
CA TYR A 36 -6.13 -3.17 11.10
C TYR A 36 -5.47 -2.93 12.46
N GLU A 37 -6.17 -3.29 13.53
CA GLU A 37 -5.65 -3.11 14.89
C GLU A 37 -4.37 -3.92 15.07
N GLY A 38 -3.27 -3.23 15.43
CA GLY A 38 -1.96 -3.85 15.61
C GLY A 38 -1.01 -3.76 14.43
N ILE A 39 -1.34 -3.02 13.35
CA ILE A 39 -0.32 -2.58 12.37
C ILE A 39 0.33 -1.27 12.84
N ASP A 40 1.62 -1.31 13.17
CA ASP A 40 2.39 -0.11 13.49
C ASP A 40 3.12 0.46 12.26
N SER A 41 3.78 1.61 12.43
CA SER A 41 4.52 2.26 11.36
C SER A 41 5.71 1.44 10.88
N ALA A 42 6.35 0.65 11.75
CA ALA A 42 7.47 -0.19 11.36
C ALA A 42 7.01 -1.34 10.46
N GLN A 43 5.88 -1.95 10.81
CA GLN A 43 5.25 -3.01 10.01
C GLN A 43 4.74 -2.49 8.67
N ALA A 44 4.16 -1.28 8.64
CA ALA A 44 3.66 -0.68 7.42
C ALA A 44 4.77 -0.24 6.45
N LEU A 45 5.93 0.21 6.96
CA LEU A 45 7.01 0.78 6.15
C LEU A 45 8.13 -0.20 5.80
N TYR A 46 8.48 -1.11 6.71
CA TYR A 46 9.68 -1.96 6.57
C TYR A 46 9.32 -3.43 6.41
N GLU A 47 8.40 -3.94 7.22
CA GLU A 47 8.03 -5.36 7.19
C GLU A 47 6.91 -5.68 6.18
N TRP A 48 6.49 -4.67 5.41
CA TRP A 48 5.46 -4.84 4.39
C TRP A 48 5.92 -5.89 3.38
N ASP A 49 5.28 -7.05 3.46
CA ASP A 49 5.52 -8.21 2.62
C ASP A 49 6.91 -8.86 2.83
N TYR A 50 7.34 -8.97 4.09
CA TYR A 50 8.58 -9.67 4.48
C TYR A 50 8.72 -11.04 3.80
N ALA A 51 7.62 -11.77 3.59
CA ALA A 51 7.61 -13.04 2.87
C ALA A 51 8.10 -12.88 1.42
N LYS A 52 7.58 -11.90 0.65
CA LYS A 52 8.09 -11.62 -0.70
C LYS A 52 9.50 -11.05 -0.68
N GLN A 53 9.84 -10.18 0.28
CA GLN A 53 11.20 -9.65 0.40
C GLN A 53 12.22 -10.78 0.63
N LEU A 54 11.88 -11.76 1.48
CA LEU A 54 12.69 -12.95 1.72
C LEU A 54 12.80 -13.83 0.46
N LEU A 55 11.70 -14.05 -0.26
CA LEU A 55 11.70 -14.80 -1.52
C LEU A 55 12.56 -14.10 -2.59
N TYR A 56 12.42 -12.79 -2.74
CA TYR A 56 13.23 -11.98 -3.65
C TYR A 56 14.72 -12.05 -3.29
N THR A 57 15.06 -11.95 -2.01
CA THR A 57 16.44 -12.07 -1.52
C THR A 57 17.01 -13.45 -1.83
N ARG A 58 16.23 -14.52 -1.63
CA ARG A 58 16.65 -15.89 -1.97
C ARG A 58 16.86 -16.05 -3.48
N ALA A 59 15.95 -15.53 -4.29
CA ALA A 59 16.05 -15.60 -5.75
C ALA A 59 17.24 -14.77 -6.30
N LEU A 60 17.52 -13.61 -5.70
CA LEU A 60 18.74 -12.83 -5.95
C LEU A 60 20.01 -13.64 -5.64
N LEU A 61 20.08 -14.26 -4.46
CA LEU A 61 21.23 -15.08 -4.05
C LEU A 61 21.42 -16.33 -4.93
N ALA A 62 20.32 -16.89 -5.45
CA ALA A 62 20.34 -18.00 -6.40
C ALA A 62 20.66 -17.58 -7.85
N GLY A 63 20.76 -16.27 -8.13
CA GLY A 63 21.00 -15.75 -9.48
C GLY A 63 19.78 -15.82 -10.42
N GLU A 64 18.59 -16.05 -9.87
CA GLU A 64 17.33 -16.17 -10.63
C GLU A 64 16.73 -14.80 -11.00
N VAL A 65 17.15 -13.74 -10.31
CA VAL A 65 16.66 -12.37 -10.52
C VAL A 65 17.83 -11.39 -10.56
N ARG A 66 17.77 -10.37 -11.42
CA ARG A 66 18.75 -9.29 -11.46
C ARG A 66 18.31 -8.14 -10.54
N ALA A 67 19.28 -7.55 -9.85
CA ALA A 67 19.11 -6.34 -9.04
C ALA A 67 18.85 -5.11 -9.91
#